data_AF-A0A834HS14-F1
#
_entry.id   AF-A0A834HS14-F1
#
_cell.length_a   1.000
_cell.length_b   1.000
_cell.length_c   1.000
_cell.angle_alpha   90.00
_cell.angle_beta   90.00
_cell.angle_gamma   90.00
#
_symmetry.space_group_name_H-M   'P 1'
#
loop_
_entity.id
_entity.type
_entity.pdbx_description
1 polymer ?
#
loop_
_entity_poly.entity_id
_entity_poly.type
_entity_poly.pdbx_seq_one_letter_code
_entity_poly.pdbx_strand_id
1 'polypeptide(L)'
;MSTEDGERSGLPKEVVTKKTIKKIHKIILNHHKLKLDEIADTLKISTERVRHIIHEYLGMRNPCAKWVPRELTFDQKQRRVDDSEQCLKMIKRNILEFLRRYVTMDEAWLHHFTPMSNR
;
A
#
# COMPACT_ATOMS: atom_id res chain seq x y z
N MET A 1 43.05 38.19 -3.51
CA MET A 1 41.92 38.22 -4.46
C MET A 1 41.06 37.00 -4.13
N SER A 2 40.01 37.16 -3.33
CA SER A 2 39.13 36.05 -2.92
C SER A 2 37.82 36.18 -3.69
N THR A 3 37.52 35.23 -4.55
CA THR A 3 36.25 35.15 -5.28
C THR A 3 35.30 34.30 -4.45
N GLU A 4 34.67 34.91 -3.46
CA GLU A 4 33.58 34.29 -2.70
C GLU A 4 32.33 34.30 -3.59
N ASP A 5 31.88 33.10 -3.99
CA ASP A 5 30.65 32.92 -4.74
C ASP A 5 29.47 33.27 -3.81
N GLY A 6 28.71 34.32 -4.15
CA GLY A 6 27.58 34.78 -3.34
C GLY A 6 26.49 33.72 -3.22
N GLU A 7 25.62 33.84 -2.22
CA GLU A 7 24.46 32.95 -2.06
C GLU A 7 23.63 32.91 -3.35
N ARG A 8 23.71 31.77 -4.05
CA ARG A 8 22.90 31.53 -5.24
C ARG A 8 21.45 31.35 -4.81
N SER A 9 20.61 32.32 -5.16
CA SER A 9 19.16 32.20 -5.08
C SER A 9 18.71 31.09 -6.04
N GLY A 10 18.58 29.88 -5.51
CA GLY A 10 18.00 28.75 -6.24
C GLY A 10 16.60 29.09 -6.76
N LEU A 11 16.21 28.42 -7.85
CA LEU A 11 14.95 28.61 -8.56
C LEU A 11 13.75 28.69 -7.58
N PRO A 12 12.84 29.68 -7.72
CA PRO A 12 11.67 29.80 -6.85
C PRO A 12 10.87 28.49 -6.82
N LYS A 13 10.48 28.03 -5.63
CA LYS A 13 9.57 26.88 -5.44
C LYS A 13 8.13 27.19 -5.85
N GLU A 14 7.90 27.94 -6.93
CA GLU A 14 6.56 28.37 -7.37
C GLU A 14 5.63 27.18 -7.64
N VAL A 15 6.16 26.07 -8.16
CA VAL A 15 5.37 24.88 -8.49
C VAL A 15 4.91 24.11 -7.24
N VAL A 16 5.68 24.15 -6.15
CA VAL A 16 5.35 23.46 -4.88
C VAL A 16 4.51 24.38 -3.99
N THR A 17 3.42 24.89 -4.54
CA THR A 17 2.45 25.68 -3.78
C THR A 17 1.62 24.74 -2.90
N LYS A 18 1.18 25.21 -1.71
CA LYS A 18 0.23 24.48 -0.85
C LYS A 18 -1.00 23.95 -1.60
N LYS A 19 -1.45 24.68 -2.64
CA LYS A 19 -2.53 24.30 -3.56
C LYS A 19 -2.18 23.02 -4.36
N THR A 20 -0.98 22.92 -4.92
CA THR A 20 -0.52 21.75 -5.69
C THR A 20 -0.40 20.52 -4.78
N ILE A 21 0.17 20.70 -3.59
CA ILE A 21 0.29 19.63 -2.58
C ILE A 21 -1.11 19.08 -2.22
N LYS A 22 -2.08 19.97 -1.93
CA LYS A 22 -3.47 19.57 -1.64
C LYS A 22 -4.13 18.85 -2.82
N LYS A 23 -3.87 19.27 -4.06
CA LYS A 23 -4.40 18.60 -5.26
C LYS A 23 -3.83 17.19 -5.40
N ILE A 24 -2.51 17.02 -5.28
CA ILE A 24 -1.86 15.70 -5.33
C ILE A 24 -2.42 14.79 -4.24
N HIS A 25 -2.54 15.30 -3.01
CA HIS A 25 -3.10 14.54 -1.90
C HIS A 25 -4.53 14.07 -2.19
N LYS A 26 -5.39 14.94 -2.73
CA LYS A 26 -6.77 14.59 -3.13
C LYS A 26 -6.81 13.52 -4.23
N ILE A 27 -5.94 13.61 -5.24
CA ILE A 27 -5.86 12.64 -6.34
C ILE A 27 -5.50 11.25 -5.78
N ILE A 28 -4.49 11.17 -4.90
CA ILE A 28 -4.03 9.91 -4.31
C ILE A 28 -5.11 9.27 -3.43
N LEU A 29 -5.80 10.07 -2.61
CA LEU A 29 -6.87 9.56 -1.75
C LEU A 29 -8.06 9.01 -2.54
N ASN A 30 -8.37 9.62 -3.69
CA ASN A 30 -9.42 9.13 -4.57
C ASN A 30 -9.00 7.86 -5.33
N HIS A 31 -7.75 7.81 -5.80
CA HIS A 31 -7.24 6.72 -6.64
C HIS A 31 -5.81 6.32 -6.24
N HIS A 32 -5.70 5.43 -5.26
CA HIS A 32 -4.41 5.01 -4.69
C HIS A 32 -3.51 4.19 -5.63
N LYS A 33 -4.00 3.75 -6.80
CA LYS A 33 -3.25 2.93 -7.77
C LYS A 33 -2.67 3.72 -8.95
N LEU A 34 -2.79 5.04 -8.94
CA LEU A 34 -2.28 5.88 -10.03
C LEU A 34 -0.75 5.84 -10.08
N LYS A 35 -0.23 5.86 -11.31
CA LYS A 35 1.19 6.02 -11.58
C LYS A 35 1.61 7.48 -11.35
N LEU A 36 2.88 7.69 -11.01
CA LEU A 36 3.44 9.03 -10.87
C LEU A 36 3.28 9.85 -12.16
N ASP A 37 3.43 9.19 -13.32
CA ASP A 37 3.30 9.80 -14.64
C ASP A 37 1.88 10.32 -14.90
N GLU A 38 0.85 9.58 -14.49
CA GLU A 38 -0.54 10.01 -14.65
C GLU A 38 -0.85 11.25 -13.81
N ILE A 39 -0.31 11.32 -12.59
CA ILE A 39 -0.45 12.48 -11.71
C ILE A 39 0.31 13.69 -12.30
N ALA A 40 1.52 13.46 -12.81
CA ALA A 40 2.35 14.46 -13.47
C ALA A 40 1.65 15.06 -14.69
N ASP A 41 1.10 14.20 -15.56
CA ASP A 41 0.37 14.58 -16.76
C ASP A 41 -0.92 15.36 -16.46
N THR A 42 -1.62 14.97 -15.39
CA THR A 42 -2.86 15.62 -14.93
C THR A 42 -2.58 17.04 -14.42
N LEU A 43 -1.48 17.22 -13.70
CA LEU A 43 -1.12 18.48 -13.07
C LEU A 43 -0.14 19.34 -13.90
N LYS A 44 0.33 18.82 -15.04
CA LYS A 44 1.32 19.44 -15.93
C LYS A 44 2.59 19.85 -15.17
N ILE A 45 3.08 18.95 -14.33
CA ILE A 45 4.33 19.09 -13.56
C ILE A 45 5.22 17.89 -13.83
N SER A 46 6.52 17.99 -13.54
CA SER A 46 7.42 16.85 -13.74
C SER A 46 7.16 15.72 -12.75
N THR A 47 7.39 14.49 -13.19
CA THR A 47 7.28 13.25 -12.40
C THR A 47 8.15 13.27 -11.15
N GLU A 48 9.39 13.76 -11.27
CA GLU A 48 10.29 13.96 -10.12
C GLU A 48 9.72 14.92 -9.07
N ARG A 49 9.00 15.96 -9.49
CA ARG A 49 8.34 16.88 -8.56
C ARG A 49 7.17 16.23 -7.85
N VAL A 50 6.37 15.42 -8.55
CA VAL A 50 5.31 14.62 -7.93
C VAL A 50 5.90 13.68 -6.90
N ARG A 51 6.95 12.92 -7.27
CA ARG A 51 7.68 12.01 -6.38
C ARG A 51 8.18 12.74 -5.13
N HIS A 52 8.83 13.89 -5.30
CA HIS A 52 9.33 14.72 -4.20
C HIS A 52 8.19 15.22 -3.30
N ILE A 53 7.05 15.64 -3.85
CA ILE A 53 5.90 16.08 -3.05
C ILE A 53 5.32 14.91 -2.23
N ILE A 54 5.16 13.74 -2.84
CA ILE A 54 4.61 12.56 -2.18
C ILE A 54 5.48 12.12 -1.01
N HIS A 55 6.80 12.06 -1.21
CA HIS A 55 7.73 11.61 -0.17
C HIS A 55 8.02 12.69 0.88
N GLU A 56 8.42 13.89 0.47
CA GLU A 56 8.96 14.90 1.40
C GLU A 56 7.87 15.77 2.05
N TYR A 57 6.75 16.03 1.35
CA TYR A 57 5.69 16.91 1.87
C TYR A 57 4.48 16.14 2.40
N LEU A 58 4.15 14.98 1.80
CA LEU A 58 3.03 14.14 2.25
C LEU A 58 3.48 12.98 3.14
N GLY A 59 4.78 12.65 3.19
CA GLY A 59 5.29 11.53 3.98
C GLY A 59 4.77 10.17 3.52
N MET A 60 4.24 10.09 2.31
CA MET A 60 3.61 8.88 1.79
C MET A 60 4.67 7.96 1.17
N ARG A 61 4.46 6.65 1.34
CA ARG A 61 5.22 5.60 0.65
C ARG A 61 4.26 4.82 -0.22
N ASN A 62 4.76 4.24 -1.30
CA ASN A 62 3.98 3.33 -2.13
C ASN A 62 4.03 1.93 -1.51
N PRO A 63 2.97 1.45 -0.82
CA PRO A 63 2.94 0.08 -0.34
C PRO A 63 2.77 -0.85 -1.54
N CYS A 64 3.57 -1.90 -1.63
CA CYS A 64 3.27 -2.99 -2.57
C CYS A 64 1.85 -3.51 -2.30
N ALA A 65 1.08 -3.67 -3.37
CA ALA A 65 -0.25 -4.27 -3.26
C ALA A 65 -0.11 -5.69 -2.67
N LYS A 66 -0.94 -6.01 -1.68
CA LYS A 66 -1.01 -7.36 -1.12
C LYS A 66 -1.88 -8.22 -2.03
N TRP A 67 -1.41 -9.42 -2.35
CA TRP A 67 -2.22 -10.42 -3.04
C TRP A 67 -3.36 -10.87 -2.12
N VAL A 68 -4.59 -10.76 -2.61
CA VAL A 68 -5.79 -11.25 -1.93
C VAL A 68 -6.27 -12.47 -2.71
N PRO A 69 -6.39 -13.67 -2.10
CA PRO A 69 -6.69 -14.90 -2.83
C PRO A 69 -8.00 -14.87 -3.62
N ARG A 70 -9.02 -14.15 -3.11
CA ARG A 70 -10.35 -14.04 -3.75
C ARG A 70 -10.97 -12.68 -3.50
N GLU A 71 -11.68 -12.17 -4.49
CA GLU A 71 -12.61 -11.07 -4.32
C GLU A 71 -13.93 -11.61 -3.77
N LEU A 72 -14.30 -11.18 -2.55
CA LEU A 72 -15.50 -11.66 -1.87
C LEU A 72 -16.71 -10.79 -2.21
N THR A 73 -17.87 -11.42 -2.39
CA THR A 73 -19.15 -10.73 -2.46
C THR A 73 -19.53 -10.10 -1.12
N PHE A 74 -20.52 -9.20 -1.13
CA PHE A 74 -21.02 -8.58 0.10
C PHE A 74 -21.48 -9.65 1.12
N ASP A 75 -22.28 -10.61 0.68
CA ASP A 75 -22.80 -11.67 1.56
C ASP A 75 -21.69 -12.57 2.12
N GLN A 76 -20.66 -12.87 1.33
CA GLN A 76 -19.50 -13.62 1.79
C GLN A 76 -18.69 -12.86 2.86
N LYS A 77 -18.59 -11.53 2.72
CA LYS A 77 -17.94 -10.68 3.74
C LYS A 77 -18.76 -10.68 5.03
N GLN A 78 -20.07 -10.53 4.92
CA GLN A 78 -20.96 -10.54 6.10
C GLN A 78 -20.86 -11.88 6.83
N ARG A 79 -20.98 -13.00 6.11
CA ARG A 79 -20.84 -14.33 6.70
C ARG A 79 -19.51 -14.52 7.43
N ARG A 80 -18.40 -14.07 6.84
CA ARG A 80 -17.09 -14.09 7.51
C ARG A 80 -17.07 -13.29 8.81
N VAL A 81 -17.73 -12.14 8.87
CA VAL A 81 -17.84 -11.33 10.09
C VAL A 81 -18.64 -12.10 11.14
N ASP A 82 -19.81 -12.61 10.77
CA ASP A 82 -20.70 -13.35 11.66
C ASP A 82 -20.00 -14.59 12.26
N ASP A 83 -19.35 -15.40 11.41
CA ASP A 83 -18.58 -16.57 11.83
C ASP A 83 -17.42 -16.18 12.77
N SER A 84 -16.72 -15.10 12.46
CA SER A 84 -15.61 -14.60 13.28
C SER A 84 -16.08 -14.10 14.64
N GLU A 85 -17.22 -13.42 14.71
CA GLU A 85 -17.81 -12.96 15.97
C GLU A 85 -18.24 -14.15 16.85
N GLN A 86 -18.81 -15.19 16.24
CA GLN A 86 -19.17 -16.41 16.96
C GLN A 86 -17.93 -17.10 17.53
N CYS A 87 -16.88 -17.27 16.72
CA CYS A 87 -15.60 -17.81 17.18
C CYS A 87 -15.01 -16.96 18.31
N LEU A 88 -15.03 -15.63 18.19
CA LEU A 88 -14.52 -14.72 19.22
C LEU A 88 -15.29 -14.85 20.54
N LYS A 89 -16.61 -15.00 20.49
CA LYS A 89 -17.44 -15.24 21.68
C LYS A 89 -17.04 -16.54 22.38
N MET A 90 -16.79 -17.62 21.64
CA MET A 90 -16.34 -18.90 22.20
C MET A 90 -14.95 -18.78 22.84
N ILE A 91 -14.00 -18.15 22.14
CA ILE A 91 -12.65 -17.89 22.64
C ILE A 91 -12.67 -17.08 23.94
N LYS A 92 -13.49 -16.02 24.00
CA LYS A 92 -13.62 -15.16 25.18
C LYS A 92 -14.23 -15.86 26.39
N ARG A 93 -15.10 -16.86 26.17
CA ARG A 93 -15.71 -17.63 27.28
C ARG A 93 -14.68 -18.54 27.95
N ASN A 94 -13.92 -19.31 27.17
CA ASN A 94 -12.86 -20.17 27.68
C ASN A 94 -11.91 -20.58 26.56
N ILE A 95 -10.80 -19.86 26.41
CA ILE A 95 -9.82 -20.12 25.35
C ILE A 95 -9.16 -21.50 25.48
N LEU A 96 -8.88 -21.95 26.71
CA LEU A 96 -8.19 -23.23 26.95
C LEU A 96 -9.07 -24.41 26.56
N GLU A 97 -10.36 -24.37 26.90
CA GLU A 97 -11.30 -25.42 26.50
C GLU A 97 -11.59 -25.39 24.99
N PHE A 98 -11.74 -24.19 24.42
CA PHE A 98 -11.95 -24.02 22.98
C PHE A 98 -10.78 -24.63 22.18
N LEU A 99 -9.55 -24.23 22.50
CA LEU A 99 -8.36 -24.75 21.80
C LEU A 99 -8.15 -26.24 22.02
N ARG A 100 -8.48 -26.78 23.21
CA ARG A 100 -8.37 -28.23 23.49
C ARG A 100 -9.24 -29.07 22.57
N ARG A 101 -10.38 -28.55 22.10
CA ARG A 101 -11.33 -29.26 21.22
C ARG A 101 -11.19 -28.88 19.74
N TYR A 102 -10.45 -27.82 19.43
CA TYR A 102 -10.34 -27.30 18.08
C TYR A 102 -9.33 -28.11 17.25
N VAL A 103 -9.83 -28.86 16.27
CA VAL A 103 -9.02 -29.65 15.33
C VAL A 103 -9.32 -29.15 13.92
N THR A 104 -8.28 -28.89 13.12
CA THR A 104 -8.40 -28.47 11.72
C THR A 104 -7.47 -29.30 10.85
N MET A 105 -7.81 -29.43 9.56
CA MET A 105 -7.05 -30.15 8.55
C MET A 105 -7.15 -29.34 7.25
N ASP A 106 -6.04 -29.21 6.54
CA ASP A 106 -5.98 -28.61 5.20
C ASP A 106 -4.97 -29.37 4.34
N GLU A 107 -5.12 -29.28 3.02
CA GLU A 107 -4.26 -29.96 2.05
C GLU A 107 -3.35 -28.95 1.34
N ALA A 108 -2.05 -29.24 1.31
CA ALA A 108 -1.07 -28.43 0.60
C ALA A 108 -0.40 -29.22 -0.52
N TRP A 109 -0.34 -28.64 -1.73
CA TRP A 109 0.39 -29.22 -2.84
C TRP A 109 1.90 -29.09 -2.61
N LEU A 110 2.62 -30.21 -2.61
CA LEU A 110 4.09 -30.24 -2.55
C LEU A 110 4.65 -30.45 -3.95
N HIS A 111 5.30 -29.42 -4.48
CA HIS A 111 5.92 -29.49 -5.80
C HIS A 111 7.23 -30.30 -5.72
N HIS A 112 7.30 -31.42 -6.46
CA HIS A 112 8.53 -32.18 -6.64
C HIS A 112 9.38 -31.53 -7.75
N PHE A 113 10.59 -31.07 -7.42
CA PHE A 113 11.51 -30.50 -8.39
C PHE A 113 12.46 -31.58 -8.93
N THR A 114 12.43 -31.80 -10.25
CA THR A 114 13.43 -32.62 -10.95
C THR A 114 14.49 -31.69 -11.54
N PRO A 115 15.76 -31.74 -11.09
CA PRO A 115 16.81 -30.94 -11.68
C PRO A 115 17.08 -31.38 -13.13
N MET A 116 17.29 -30.41 -14.02
CA MET A 116 17.68 -30.71 -15.40
C MET A 116 19.07 -31.35 -15.41
N SER A 117 19.18 -32.52 -16.06
CA SER A 117 20.45 -33.18 -16.31
C SER A 117 21.24 -32.35 -17.33
N ASN A 118 22.36 -31.76 -16.92
CA ASN A 118 23.33 -31.20 -17.85
C ASN A 118 24.01 -32.37 -18.58
N ARG A 119 23.47 -32.76 -19.74
CA ARG A 119 24.17 -33.57 -20.73
C ARG A 119 24.60 -32.70 -21.89
#